data_AF-A0A7S0I0B7-F1
#
_entry.id   AF-A0A7S0I0B7-F1
#
_cell.length_a   1.000
_cell.length_b   1.000
_cell.length_c   1.000
_cell.angle_alpha   90.00
_cell.angle_beta   90.00
_cell.angle_gamma   90.00
#
_symmetry.space_group_name_H-M   'P 1'
#
loop_
_entity.id
_entity.type
_entity.pdbx_description
1 polymer ?
#
loop_
_entity_poly.entity_id
_entity_poly.type
_entity_poly.pdbx_seq_one_letter_code
_entity_poly.pdbx_strand_id
1 'polypeptide(L)'
;MPGATPAAAAAAAAAASLALSPGTARPVRHFINLSNGAEALALLESAGVPPAQVAFMRLQSSHCEAQDYAGVLANLDHNLLMHLALGYECRVYDFGSRGYDWEAEEGELERRYVPRAVWWGLEWTRYALTRMWKLPHEETPLLRGYNVEANFDKQLLTLTKPLKKRIKYYRNHLAPDLDAVRLHGYYAATDLDGNKDAYREMLLAHATRSAASEAEAADPEAF
;
A
#
# COMPACT_ATOMS: atom_id res chain seq x y z
N MET A 1 -20.01 22.52 8.10
CA MET A 1 -18.56 22.32 8.30
C MET A 1 -18.34 21.58 9.62
N PRO A 2 -18.41 20.25 9.66
CA PRO A 2 -17.85 19.51 10.78
C PRO A 2 -16.38 19.22 10.46
N GLY A 3 -15.47 19.83 11.21
CA GLY A 3 -14.05 19.50 11.13
C GLY A 3 -13.81 18.08 11.62
N ALA A 4 -12.90 17.37 10.95
CA ALA A 4 -12.40 16.10 11.43
C ALA A 4 -11.93 16.25 12.89
N THR A 5 -12.32 15.31 13.74
CA THR A 5 -11.97 15.37 15.16
C THR A 5 -10.45 15.24 15.33
N PRO A 6 -9.84 15.99 16.29
CA PRO A 6 -8.40 15.96 16.53
C PRO A 6 -7.83 14.55 16.76
N ALA A 7 -8.66 13.62 17.24
CA ALA A 7 -8.30 12.23 17.50
C ALA A 7 -8.06 11.40 16.21
N ALA A 8 -8.80 11.66 15.13
CA ALA A 8 -8.61 10.96 13.85
C ALA A 8 -7.33 11.42 13.14
N ALA A 9 -7.04 12.73 13.18
CA ALA A 9 -5.79 13.30 12.70
C ALA A 9 -4.59 12.82 13.53
N ALA A 10 -4.73 12.71 14.85
CA ALA A 10 -3.70 12.20 15.75
C ALA A 10 -3.43 10.70 15.54
N ALA A 11 -4.45 9.87 15.26
CA ALA A 11 -4.29 8.45 14.96
C ALA A 11 -3.59 8.22 13.61
N ALA A 12 -3.90 9.04 12.60
CA ALA A 12 -3.24 8.99 11.30
C ALA A 12 -1.79 9.50 11.36
N ALA A 13 -1.50 10.54 12.15
CA ALA A 13 -0.15 11.02 12.42
C ALA A 13 0.66 10.03 13.27
N ALA A 14 0.04 9.34 14.23
CA ALA A 14 0.66 8.26 15.00
C ALA A 14 0.96 7.04 14.12
N ALA A 15 0.08 6.71 13.17
CA ALA A 15 0.32 5.66 12.17
C ALA A 15 1.46 6.04 11.20
N ALA A 16 1.67 7.33 10.91
CA ALA A 16 2.83 7.80 10.17
C ALA A 16 4.15 7.71 10.99
N SER A 17 4.05 7.76 12.33
CA SER A 17 5.18 7.97 13.25
C SER A 17 5.54 6.76 14.14
N LEU A 18 5.15 5.54 13.82
CA LEU A 18 5.64 4.37 14.57
C LEU A 18 7.12 4.10 14.24
N ALA A 19 7.97 4.60 15.13
CA ALA A 19 9.41 4.54 15.09
C ALA A 19 9.93 3.10 15.28
N LEU A 20 10.80 2.75 14.35
CA LEU A 20 11.59 1.53 14.20
C LEU A 20 12.44 1.18 15.43
N SER A 21 12.59 -0.12 15.69
CA SER A 21 13.68 -0.67 16.50
C SER A 21 15.05 -0.33 15.88
N PRO A 22 16.11 -0.15 16.70
CA PRO A 22 17.39 0.37 16.23
C PRO A 22 18.18 -0.72 15.48
N GLY A 23 18.32 -0.53 14.17
CA GLY A 23 19.14 -1.38 13.30
C GLY A 23 18.81 -1.09 11.83
N THR A 24 19.35 0.02 11.32
CA THR A 24 19.14 0.63 9.98
C THR A 24 17.69 1.00 9.66
N ALA A 25 17.36 2.29 9.75
CA ALA A 25 16.10 2.80 9.23
C ALA A 25 16.03 2.50 7.73
N ARG A 26 15.15 1.57 7.33
CA ARG A 26 14.94 1.23 5.93
C ARG A 26 14.23 2.39 5.24
N PRO A 27 14.56 2.68 3.97
CA PRO A 27 13.89 3.77 3.26
C PRO A 27 12.41 3.45 3.05
N VAL A 28 11.57 4.47 3.13
CA VAL A 28 10.11 4.36 3.01
C VAL A 28 9.66 4.94 1.66
N ARG A 29 8.69 4.30 1.02
CA ARG A 29 7.94 4.84 -0.12
C ARG A 29 6.45 4.82 0.16
N HIS A 30 5.78 5.89 -0.24
CA HIS A 30 4.34 6.05 -0.09
C HIS A 30 3.68 5.85 -1.45
N PHE A 31 2.70 4.96 -1.51
CA PHE A 31 1.96 4.63 -2.72
C PHE A 31 0.49 5.00 -2.53
N ILE A 32 0.00 5.91 -3.36
CA ILE A 32 -1.42 6.27 -3.38
C ILE A 32 -2.16 5.26 -4.26
N ASN A 33 -3.07 4.47 -3.69
CA ASN A 33 -3.95 3.61 -4.46
C ASN A 33 -5.13 4.43 -5.01
N LEU A 34 -5.19 4.54 -6.34
CA LEU A 34 -6.21 5.36 -6.98
C LEU A 34 -7.60 4.68 -6.97
N SER A 35 -8.69 5.44 -6.85
CA SER A 35 -8.75 6.91 -6.75
C SER A 35 -8.74 7.43 -5.32
N ASN A 36 -9.52 6.82 -4.43
CA ASN A 36 -9.86 7.37 -3.11
C ASN A 36 -8.62 7.57 -2.21
N GLY A 37 -7.53 6.82 -2.43
CA GLY A 37 -6.27 7.09 -1.74
C GLY A 37 -5.71 8.50 -1.94
N ALA A 38 -6.12 9.24 -2.97
CA ALA A 38 -5.67 10.62 -3.22
C ALA A 38 -5.97 11.57 -2.05
N GLU A 39 -7.00 11.27 -1.22
CA GLU A 39 -7.27 12.00 0.02
C GLU A 39 -6.11 11.94 1.02
N ALA A 40 -5.25 10.92 0.94
CA ALA A 40 -4.07 10.82 1.79
C ALA A 40 -2.98 11.85 1.44
N LEU A 41 -3.04 12.51 0.27
CA LEU A 41 -1.98 13.46 -0.15
C LEU A 41 -1.83 14.63 0.82
N ALA A 42 -2.94 15.21 1.29
CA ALA A 42 -2.91 16.30 2.25
C ALA A 42 -2.35 15.85 3.61
N LEU A 43 -2.70 14.63 4.03
CA LEU A 43 -2.17 14.03 5.24
C LEU A 43 -0.64 13.85 5.15
N LEU A 44 -0.16 13.25 4.07
CA LEU A 44 1.27 13.01 3.84
C LEU A 44 2.06 14.33 3.81
N GLU A 45 1.51 15.35 3.15
CA GLU A 45 2.09 16.69 3.12
C GLU A 45 2.18 17.30 4.52
N SER A 46 1.10 17.27 5.30
CA SER A 46 1.11 17.79 6.67
C SER A 46 2.07 17.03 7.59
N ALA A 47 2.35 15.76 7.29
CA ALA A 47 3.32 14.93 7.98
C ALA A 47 4.77 15.18 7.52
N GLY A 48 5.00 16.10 6.58
CA GLY A 48 6.32 16.45 6.07
C GLY A 48 6.90 15.41 5.11
N VAL A 49 6.08 14.54 4.53
CA VAL A 49 6.54 13.56 3.54
C VAL A 49 6.92 14.30 2.25
N PRO A 50 8.18 14.19 1.78
CA PRO A 50 8.60 14.84 0.55
C PRO A 50 7.81 14.31 -0.65
N PRO A 51 7.43 15.18 -1.62
CA PRO A 51 6.69 14.73 -2.80
C PRO A 51 7.43 13.62 -3.58
N ALA A 52 8.76 13.67 -3.63
CA ALA A 52 9.59 12.64 -4.27
C ALA A 52 9.49 11.24 -3.63
N GLN A 53 8.94 11.12 -2.41
CA GLN A 53 8.68 9.84 -1.74
C GLN A 53 7.29 9.26 -2.05
N VAL A 54 6.44 10.03 -2.74
CA VAL A 54 5.09 9.65 -3.11
C VAL A 54 5.07 9.13 -4.54
N ALA A 55 4.48 7.96 -4.72
CA ALA A 55 4.22 7.33 -6.00
C ALA A 55 2.73 6.94 -6.09
N PHE A 56 2.27 6.61 -7.28
CA PHE A 56 0.89 6.22 -7.53
C PHE A 56 0.82 4.77 -7.98
N MET A 57 -0.24 4.08 -7.59
CA MET A 57 -0.52 2.74 -8.05
C MET A 57 -2.02 2.51 -8.22
N ARG A 58 -2.36 1.36 -8.79
CA ARG A 58 -3.76 0.97 -8.97
C ARG A 58 -3.95 -0.53 -8.71
N LEU A 59 -4.23 -0.85 -7.45
CA LEU A 59 -4.74 -2.16 -7.05
C LEU A 59 -6.27 -2.09 -7.00
N GLN A 60 -6.91 -2.68 -8.00
CA GLN A 60 -8.36 -2.61 -8.15
C GLN A 60 -9.06 -3.57 -7.19
N SER A 61 -9.95 -3.02 -6.35
CA SER A 61 -10.84 -3.80 -5.48
C SER A 61 -11.78 -4.73 -6.27
N SER A 62 -12.07 -4.44 -7.54
CA SER A 62 -12.86 -5.29 -8.43
C SER A 62 -12.19 -6.62 -8.75
N HIS A 63 -10.86 -6.65 -8.90
CA HIS A 63 -10.13 -7.93 -9.04
C HIS A 63 -10.23 -8.74 -7.76
N CYS A 64 -10.15 -8.07 -6.60
CA CYS A 64 -10.29 -8.73 -5.31
C CYS A 64 -11.71 -9.29 -5.12
N GLU A 65 -12.73 -8.55 -5.55
CA GLU A 65 -14.13 -8.99 -5.50
C GLU A 65 -14.41 -10.19 -6.41
N ALA A 66 -13.84 -10.19 -7.61
CA ALA A 66 -13.93 -11.29 -8.56
C ALA A 66 -13.00 -12.48 -8.22
N GLN A 67 -12.22 -12.39 -7.14
CA GLN A 67 -11.15 -13.34 -6.79
C GLN A 67 -10.18 -13.58 -7.95
N ASP A 68 -9.90 -12.53 -8.72
CA ASP A 68 -8.95 -12.54 -9.82
C ASP A 68 -7.53 -12.31 -9.29
N TYR A 69 -6.96 -13.38 -8.71
CA TYR A 69 -5.61 -13.42 -8.16
C TYR A 69 -4.55 -13.01 -9.18
N ALA A 70 -4.72 -13.41 -10.45
CA ALA A 70 -3.81 -13.06 -11.53
C ALA A 70 -3.91 -11.57 -11.88
N GLY A 71 -5.12 -11.03 -11.96
CA GLY A 71 -5.38 -9.61 -12.20
C GLY A 71 -4.77 -8.71 -11.14
N VAL A 72 -4.81 -9.09 -9.86
CA VAL A 72 -4.13 -8.32 -8.80
C VAL A 72 -2.62 -8.24 -9.04
N LEU A 73 -1.95 -9.37 -9.29
CA LEU A 73 -0.50 -9.37 -9.50
C LEU A 73 -0.10 -8.73 -10.82
N ALA A 74 -0.93 -8.84 -11.87
CA ALA A 74 -0.68 -8.24 -13.17
C ALA A 74 -0.63 -6.70 -13.10
N ASN A 75 -1.45 -6.09 -12.24
CA ASN A 75 -1.53 -4.64 -12.07
C ASN A 75 -0.53 -4.04 -11.07
N LEU A 76 0.28 -4.85 -10.39
CA LEU A 76 1.31 -4.31 -9.49
C LEU A 76 2.28 -3.40 -10.24
N ASP A 77 2.52 -2.20 -9.74
CA ASP A 77 3.41 -1.25 -10.37
C ASP A 77 4.88 -1.72 -10.37
N HIS A 78 5.64 -1.37 -11.41
CA HIS A 78 7.04 -1.79 -11.53
C HIS A 78 7.95 -1.10 -10.50
N ASN A 79 7.65 0.15 -10.11
CA ASN A 79 8.37 0.82 -9.03
C ASN A 79 8.03 0.17 -7.69
N LEU A 80 6.77 -0.20 -7.44
CA LEU A 80 6.40 -0.92 -6.21
C LEU A 80 7.20 -2.22 -6.08
N LEU A 81 7.23 -3.05 -7.13
CA LEU A 81 7.98 -4.30 -7.15
C LEU A 81 9.49 -4.09 -6.92
N MET A 82 10.06 -3.05 -7.54
CA MET A 82 11.47 -2.74 -7.36
C MET A 82 11.79 -2.26 -5.94
N HIS A 83 11.00 -1.32 -5.40
CA HIS A 83 11.21 -0.82 -4.04
C HIS A 83 11.09 -1.93 -2.99
N LEU A 84 10.08 -2.80 -3.12
CA LEU A 84 9.93 -3.97 -2.24
C LEU A 84 11.13 -4.92 -2.34
N ALA A 85 11.62 -5.19 -3.56
CA ALA A 85 12.80 -6.04 -3.74
C ALA A 85 14.06 -5.41 -3.12
N LEU A 86 14.24 -4.09 -3.25
CA LEU A 86 15.35 -3.36 -2.65
C LEU A 86 15.20 -3.16 -1.12
N GLY A 87 14.18 -3.76 -0.50
CA GLY A 87 13.98 -3.75 0.95
C GLY A 87 13.39 -2.45 1.50
N TYR A 88 12.76 -1.64 0.67
CA TYR A 88 12.00 -0.48 1.14
C TYR A 88 10.74 -0.93 1.88
N GLU A 89 10.31 -0.11 2.84
CA GLU A 89 8.95 -0.18 3.34
C GLU A 89 8.02 0.55 2.38
N CYS A 90 7.06 -0.16 1.79
CA CYS A 90 6.07 0.42 0.89
C CYS A 90 4.74 0.57 1.61
N ARG A 91 4.30 1.80 1.84
CA ARG A 91 3.04 2.16 2.48
C ARG A 91 1.99 2.50 1.43
N VAL A 92 0.93 1.73 1.33
CA VAL A 92 -0.16 1.92 0.36
C VAL A 92 -1.36 2.57 1.05
N TYR A 93 -1.87 3.66 0.49
CA TYR A 93 -2.99 4.42 1.03
C TYR A 93 -4.23 4.21 0.16
N ASP A 94 -5.33 3.77 0.78
CA ASP A 94 -6.63 3.62 0.13
C ASP A 94 -7.74 4.00 1.12
N PHE A 95 -8.51 5.04 0.82
CA PHE A 95 -9.59 5.50 1.69
C PHE A 95 -10.98 5.03 1.18
N GLY A 96 -11.00 4.17 0.16
CA GLY A 96 -12.22 3.59 -0.40
C GLY A 96 -12.72 2.45 0.47
N SER A 97 -13.56 2.77 1.46
CA SER A 97 -14.03 1.77 2.40
C SER A 97 -15.53 1.49 2.35
N ARG A 98 -15.86 0.19 2.41
CA ARG A 98 -17.15 -0.33 2.84
C ARG A 98 -16.88 -1.16 4.08
N GLY A 99 -17.75 -1.09 5.09
CA GLY A 99 -17.57 -1.91 6.29
C GLY A 99 -17.61 -3.40 5.95
N TYR A 100 -16.82 -4.20 6.65
CA TYR A 100 -16.86 -5.67 6.64
C TYR A 100 -16.74 -6.19 8.07
N ASP A 101 -17.27 -7.39 8.32
CA ASP A 101 -17.18 -8.04 9.62
C ASP A 101 -15.91 -8.90 9.66
N TRP A 102 -15.19 -8.83 10.78
CA TRP A 102 -13.89 -9.44 11.05
C TRP A 102 -14.01 -10.33 12.28
N GLU A 103 -13.35 -11.48 12.25
CA GLU A 103 -13.23 -12.33 13.44
C GLU A 103 -12.18 -11.72 14.39
N ALA A 104 -12.60 -11.38 15.61
CA ALA A 104 -11.74 -10.89 16.68
C ALA A 104 -11.08 -12.05 17.44
N GLU A 105 -10.06 -11.76 18.26
CA GLU A 105 -9.30 -12.76 19.02
C GLU A 105 -10.17 -13.61 19.97
N GLU A 106 -11.29 -13.06 20.45
CA GLU A 106 -12.24 -13.75 21.34
C GLU A 106 -13.38 -14.46 20.59
N GLY A 107 -13.32 -14.51 19.24
CA GLY A 107 -14.35 -15.11 18.39
C GLY A 107 -15.57 -14.22 18.12
N GLU A 108 -15.57 -12.98 18.63
CA GLU A 108 -16.61 -11.99 18.33
C GLU A 108 -16.40 -11.35 16.94
N LEU A 109 -17.50 -10.93 16.29
CA LEU A 109 -17.43 -10.24 15.01
C LEU A 109 -17.33 -8.72 15.20
N GLU A 110 -16.25 -8.13 14.70
CA GLU A 110 -16.02 -6.68 14.72
C GLU A 110 -16.20 -6.07 13.33
N ARG A 111 -16.98 -4.97 13.24
CA ARG A 111 -17.14 -4.22 11.99
C ARG A 111 -15.94 -3.32 11.76
N ARG A 112 -15.11 -3.61 10.74
CA ARG A 112 -14.00 -2.75 10.32
C ARG A 112 -14.19 -2.23 8.90
N TYR A 113 -13.78 -0.99 8.71
CA TYR A 113 -13.88 -0.25 7.45
C TYR A 113 -12.54 -0.31 6.70
N VAL A 114 -12.02 -1.52 6.47
CA VAL A 114 -10.80 -1.71 5.68
C VAL A 114 -11.17 -1.93 4.20
N PRO A 115 -10.57 -1.17 3.25
CA PRO A 115 -10.75 -1.40 1.82
C PRO A 115 -10.33 -2.82 1.42
N ARG A 116 -11.08 -3.42 0.49
CA ARG A 116 -10.76 -4.76 -0.04
C ARG A 116 -9.39 -4.83 -0.71
N ALA A 117 -8.99 -3.76 -1.39
CA ALA A 117 -7.65 -3.67 -1.96
C ALA A 117 -6.56 -3.81 -0.88
N VAL A 118 -6.82 -3.30 0.33
CA VAL A 118 -5.89 -3.40 1.48
C VAL A 118 -5.94 -4.79 2.10
N TRP A 119 -7.06 -5.20 2.68
CA TRP A 119 -7.09 -6.45 3.47
C TRP A 119 -6.99 -7.71 2.63
N TRP A 120 -7.38 -7.67 1.35
CA TRP A 120 -7.30 -8.82 0.44
C TRP A 120 -6.15 -8.69 -0.54
N GLY A 121 -6.11 -7.55 -1.25
CA GLY A 121 -5.17 -7.33 -2.34
C GLY A 121 -3.71 -7.27 -1.89
N LEU A 122 -3.42 -6.48 -0.85
CA LEU A 122 -2.05 -6.38 -0.33
C LEU A 122 -1.62 -7.66 0.37
N GLU A 123 -2.53 -8.36 1.03
CA GLU A 123 -2.23 -9.64 1.68
C GLU A 123 -1.86 -10.72 0.67
N TRP A 124 -2.67 -10.86 -0.39
CA TRP A 124 -2.33 -11.74 -1.52
C TRP A 124 -1.00 -11.33 -2.18
N THR A 125 -0.77 -10.03 -2.34
CA THR A 125 0.49 -9.52 -2.91
C THR A 125 1.68 -9.91 -2.05
N ARG A 126 1.64 -9.66 -0.74
CA ARG A 126 2.70 -10.02 0.20
C ARG A 126 3.00 -11.51 0.11
N TYR A 127 1.97 -12.35 0.22
CA TYR A 127 2.12 -13.79 0.15
C TYR A 127 2.75 -14.26 -1.17
N ALA A 128 2.22 -13.79 -2.29
CA ALA A 128 2.68 -14.20 -3.60
C ALA A 128 4.14 -13.80 -3.86
N LEU A 129 4.53 -12.58 -3.45
CA LEU A 129 5.90 -12.10 -3.56
C LEU A 129 6.84 -12.92 -2.65
N THR A 130 6.50 -13.11 -1.37
CA THR A 130 7.28 -13.94 -0.43
C THR A 130 7.58 -15.31 -1.03
N ARG A 131 6.55 -16.00 -1.53
CA ARG A 131 6.68 -17.35 -2.10
C ARG A 131 7.46 -17.37 -3.42
N MET A 132 7.23 -16.41 -4.31
CA MET A 132 7.93 -16.38 -5.62
C MET A 132 9.38 -15.92 -5.53
N TRP A 133 9.69 -15.05 -4.57
CA TRP A 133 11.03 -14.55 -4.29
C TRP A 133 11.83 -15.48 -3.37
N LYS A 134 11.17 -16.49 -2.79
CA LYS A 134 11.75 -17.45 -1.84
C LYS A 134 12.35 -16.77 -0.61
N LEU A 135 11.62 -15.80 -0.09
CA LEU A 135 11.90 -15.21 1.21
C LEU A 135 11.47 -16.17 2.32
N PRO A 136 12.01 -16.04 3.54
CA PRO A 136 11.43 -16.66 4.73
C PRO A 136 9.92 -16.43 4.80
N HIS A 137 9.18 -17.48 5.15
CA HIS A 137 7.72 -17.45 5.26
C HIS A 137 7.34 -17.81 6.68
N GLU A 138 7.24 -16.79 7.53
CA GLU A 138 6.99 -16.95 8.97
C GLU A 138 5.54 -16.58 9.34
N GLU A 139 4.86 -15.77 8.53
CA GLU A 139 3.52 -15.26 8.80
C GLU A 139 2.45 -16.04 8.01
N THR A 140 1.47 -16.56 8.73
CA THR A 140 0.26 -17.17 8.13
C THR A 140 -0.59 -16.08 7.49
N PRO A 141 -0.93 -16.17 6.19
CA PRO A 141 -1.79 -15.18 5.56
C PRO A 141 -3.21 -15.23 6.10
N LEU A 142 -3.72 -14.07 6.51
CA LEU A 142 -5.05 -13.94 7.11
C LEU A 142 -5.94 -13.01 6.30
N LEU A 143 -7.15 -13.47 5.97
CA LEU A 143 -8.19 -12.63 5.39
C LEU A 143 -9.33 -12.50 6.39
N ARG A 144 -9.42 -11.34 7.05
CA ARG A 144 -10.44 -11.06 8.08
C ARG A 144 -10.41 -12.02 9.28
N GLY A 145 -9.20 -12.45 9.68
CA GLY A 145 -8.99 -13.41 10.76
C GLY A 145 -8.88 -14.87 10.29
N TYR A 146 -9.35 -15.18 9.08
CA TYR A 146 -9.32 -16.54 8.56
C TYR A 146 -7.98 -16.87 7.90
N ASN A 147 -7.38 -18.02 8.27
CA ASN A 147 -6.23 -18.58 7.56
C ASN A 147 -6.62 -18.97 6.13
N VAL A 148 -5.91 -18.40 5.15
CA VAL A 148 -6.16 -18.63 3.72
C VAL A 148 -4.97 -19.24 2.98
N GLU A 149 -3.95 -19.72 3.69
CA GLU A 149 -2.69 -20.20 3.10
C GLU A 149 -2.91 -21.28 2.04
N ALA A 150 -3.70 -22.31 2.35
CA ALA A 150 -4.01 -23.38 1.41
C ALA A 150 -4.72 -22.89 0.14
N ASN A 151 -5.57 -21.87 0.27
CA ASN A 151 -6.23 -21.25 -0.88
C ASN A 151 -5.19 -20.50 -1.72
N PHE A 152 -4.38 -19.66 -1.09
CA PHE A 152 -3.34 -18.89 -1.76
C PHE A 152 -2.33 -19.77 -2.48
N ASP A 153 -1.92 -20.89 -1.88
CA ASP A 153 -1.04 -21.87 -2.53
C ASP A 153 -1.67 -22.48 -3.78
N LYS A 154 -2.95 -22.86 -3.72
CA LYS A 154 -3.68 -23.31 -4.90
C LYS A 154 -3.67 -22.25 -6.00
N GLN A 155 -3.87 -20.98 -5.66
CA GLN A 155 -3.90 -19.89 -6.64
C GLN A 155 -2.53 -19.56 -7.22
N LEU A 156 -1.44 -19.70 -6.46
CA LEU A 156 -0.09 -19.56 -7.01
C LEU A 156 0.18 -20.57 -8.14
N LEU A 157 -0.38 -21.77 -8.05
CA LEU A 157 -0.23 -22.80 -9.07
C LEU A 157 -0.95 -22.40 -10.38
N THR A 158 -2.11 -21.73 -10.30
CA THR A 158 -2.92 -21.34 -11.47
C THR A 158 -2.36 -20.15 -12.25
N LEU A 159 -1.44 -19.37 -11.68
CA LEU A 159 -0.87 -18.21 -12.36
C LEU A 159 -0.13 -18.60 -13.66
N THR A 160 -0.28 -17.75 -14.67
CA THR A 160 0.33 -17.97 -15.99
C THR A 160 1.86 -17.88 -15.95
N LYS A 161 2.54 -18.58 -16.86
CA LYS A 161 4.01 -18.54 -16.96
C LYS A 161 4.57 -17.13 -17.19
N PRO A 162 3.99 -16.27 -18.06
CA PRO A 162 4.46 -14.89 -18.22
C PRO A 162 4.36 -14.06 -16.93
N LEU A 163 3.24 -14.17 -16.20
CA LEU A 163 3.05 -13.44 -14.95
C LEU A 163 4.04 -13.90 -13.88
N LYS A 164 4.22 -15.21 -13.71
CA LYS A 164 5.24 -15.77 -12.82
C LYS A 164 6.65 -15.27 -13.17
N LYS A 165 6.99 -15.20 -14.45
CA LYS A 165 8.30 -14.68 -14.91
C LYS A 165 8.48 -13.20 -14.57
N ARG A 166 7.47 -12.37 -14.83
CA ARG A 166 7.48 -10.93 -14.50
C ARG A 166 7.72 -10.69 -13.02
N ILE A 167 7.00 -11.40 -12.14
CA ILE A 167 7.18 -11.26 -10.70
C ILE A 167 8.56 -11.76 -10.26
N LYS A 168 8.99 -12.93 -10.76
CA LYS A 168 10.30 -13.51 -10.42
C LYS A 168 11.49 -12.70 -10.91
N TYR A 169 11.33 -11.83 -11.90
CA TYR A 169 12.41 -10.97 -12.40
C TYR A 169 13.05 -10.15 -11.28
N TYR A 170 12.23 -9.59 -10.39
CA TYR A 170 12.65 -8.76 -9.26
C TYR A 170 13.45 -9.51 -8.19
N ARG A 171 13.36 -10.84 -8.18
CA ARG A 171 14.14 -11.70 -7.28
C ARG A 171 15.65 -11.52 -7.47
N ASN A 172 16.09 -11.09 -8.65
CA ASN A 172 17.51 -10.84 -8.91
C ASN A 172 18.03 -9.54 -8.27
N HIS A 173 17.13 -8.74 -7.69
CA HIS A 173 17.43 -7.43 -7.12
C HIS A 173 17.11 -7.38 -5.62
N LEU A 174 16.90 -8.53 -4.97
CA LEU A 174 16.59 -8.56 -3.55
C LEU A 174 17.75 -7.99 -2.74
N ALA A 175 17.45 -7.10 -1.79
CA ALA A 175 18.42 -6.64 -0.82
C ALA A 175 18.98 -7.87 -0.04
N PRO A 176 20.29 -7.92 0.27
CA PRO A 176 20.92 -9.10 0.86
C PRO A 176 20.33 -9.53 2.21
N ASP A 177 19.79 -8.59 2.95
CA ASP A 177 19.21 -8.74 4.29
C ASP A 177 17.67 -8.71 4.27
N LEU A 178 17.05 -8.87 3.10
CA LEU A 178 15.59 -8.89 2.99
C LEU A 178 15.04 -10.23 3.49
N ASP A 179 14.33 -10.16 4.61
CA ASP A 179 13.68 -11.28 5.29
C ASP A 179 12.18 -11.38 4.97
N ALA A 180 11.52 -10.25 4.70
CA ALA A 180 10.08 -10.20 4.45
C ALA A 180 9.69 -9.05 3.50
N VAL A 181 8.54 -9.21 2.84
CA VAL A 181 7.93 -8.16 2.01
C VAL A 181 7.24 -7.12 2.91
N ARG A 182 7.84 -5.93 3.00
CA ARG A 182 7.38 -4.81 3.85
C ARG A 182 6.35 -3.94 3.13
N LEU A 183 5.17 -4.49 2.89
CA LEU A 183 4.05 -3.82 2.22
C LEU A 183 2.95 -3.50 3.23
N HIS A 184 2.60 -2.25 3.51
CA HIS A 184 1.62 -1.93 4.55
C HIS A 184 0.45 -1.16 3.96
N GLY A 185 -0.78 -1.48 4.38
CA GLY A 185 -1.98 -0.76 3.95
C GLY A 185 -2.46 0.21 5.02
N TYR A 186 -2.70 1.45 4.63
CA TYR A 186 -3.27 2.52 5.44
C TYR A 186 -4.60 2.94 4.84
N TYR A 187 -5.60 3.12 5.70
CA TYR A 187 -6.95 3.41 5.26
C TYR A 187 -7.64 4.37 6.22
N ALA A 188 -8.61 5.11 5.67
CA ALA A 188 -9.53 5.96 6.39
C ALA A 188 -10.90 5.92 5.69
N ALA A 189 -11.91 6.52 6.30
CA ALA A 189 -13.16 6.78 5.60
C ALA A 189 -12.94 7.91 4.58
N THR A 190 -13.44 7.73 3.37
CA THR A 190 -13.46 8.77 2.34
C THR A 190 -14.62 9.74 2.61
N ASP A 191 -14.36 11.04 2.44
CA ASP A 191 -15.38 12.10 2.47
C ASP A 191 -15.84 12.48 1.05
N LEU A 192 -15.18 11.93 0.01
CA LEU A 192 -15.29 12.36 -1.38
C LEU A 192 -15.61 11.22 -2.34
N ASP A 193 -16.21 10.13 -1.86
CA ASP A 193 -16.47 8.96 -2.71
C ASP A 193 -17.25 9.32 -3.99
N GLY A 194 -16.70 8.91 -5.14
CA GLY A 194 -17.25 9.23 -6.46
C GLY A 194 -17.00 10.66 -6.98
N ASN A 195 -16.44 11.58 -6.18
CA ASN A 195 -16.14 12.95 -6.60
C ASN A 195 -14.83 13.03 -7.41
N LYS A 196 -14.93 12.70 -8.70
CA LYS A 196 -13.78 12.64 -9.63
C LYS A 196 -13.06 13.98 -9.78
N ASP A 197 -13.78 15.09 -9.74
CA ASP A 197 -13.18 16.41 -9.93
C ASP A 197 -12.33 16.81 -8.72
N ALA A 198 -12.81 16.54 -7.50
CA ALA A 198 -12.02 16.77 -6.28
C ALA A 198 -10.72 15.94 -6.26
N TYR A 199 -10.79 14.65 -6.61
CA TYR A 199 -9.58 13.82 -6.72
C TYR A 199 -8.60 14.35 -7.78
N ARG A 200 -9.11 14.82 -8.93
CA ARG A 200 -8.28 15.43 -9.98
C ARG A 200 -7.58 16.69 -9.47
N GLU A 201 -8.28 17.56 -8.76
CA GLU A 201 -7.72 18.78 -8.18
C GLU A 201 -6.59 18.47 -7.18
N MET A 202 -6.79 17.47 -6.30
CA MET A 202 -5.75 17.03 -5.35
C MET A 202 -4.49 16.55 -6.07
N LEU A 203 -4.66 15.76 -7.15
CA LEU A 203 -3.54 15.24 -7.93
C LEU A 203 -2.79 16.36 -8.68
N LEU A 204 -3.50 17.33 -9.26
CA LEU A 204 -2.89 18.50 -9.92
C LEU A 204 -2.14 19.38 -8.92
N ALA A 205 -2.71 19.58 -7.73
CA ALA A 205 -2.06 20.32 -6.65
C ALA A 205 -0.77 19.63 -6.20
N HIS A 206 -0.79 18.31 -6.02
CA HIS A 206 0.41 17.52 -5.71
C HIS A 206 1.46 17.64 -6.82
N ALA A 207 1.08 17.48 -8.09
CA ALA A 207 2.03 17.60 -9.22
C ALA A 207 2.72 18.98 -9.26
N THR A 208 1.97 20.05 -8.98
CA THR A 208 2.54 21.42 -8.90
C THR A 208 3.58 21.53 -7.79
N ARG A 209 3.31 20.95 -6.61
CA ARG A 209 4.24 20.93 -5.48
C ARG A 209 5.48 20.08 -5.76
N SER A 210 5.31 18.92 -6.40
CA SER A 210 6.43 18.06 -6.80
C SER A 210 7.39 18.81 -7.73
N ALA A 211 6.85 19.50 -8.74
CA ALA A 211 7.66 20.30 -9.66
C ALA A 211 8.40 21.46 -8.96
N ALA A 212 7.75 22.12 -8.00
CA ALA A 212 8.39 23.17 -7.20
C ALA A 212 9.54 22.62 -6.33
N SER A 213 9.33 21.49 -5.67
CA SER A 213 10.34 20.83 -4.84
C SER A 213 11.54 20.33 -5.67
N GLU A 214 11.31 19.84 -6.88
CA GLU A 214 12.37 19.45 -7.81
C GLU A 214 13.19 20.66 -8.29
N ALA A 215 12.53 21.79 -8.55
CA ALA A 215 13.21 23.03 -8.94
C ALA A 215 14.07 23.60 -7.80
N GLU A 216 13.57 23.59 -6.57
CA GLU A 216 14.34 24.02 -5.38
C GLU A 216 15.55 23.12 -5.12
N ALA A 217 15.40 21.80 -5.29
CA ALA A 217 16.52 20.86 -5.16
C ALA A 217 17.59 21.01 -6.25
N ALA A 218 17.24 21.59 -7.40
CA ALA A 218 18.14 21.81 -8.52
C ALA A 218 18.96 23.11 -8.41
N ASP A 219 18.60 24.05 -7.53
CA ASP A 219 19.29 25.34 -7.34
C ASP A 219 19.68 25.59 -5.87
N PRO A 220 20.74 24.93 -5.37
CA PRO A 220 21.15 25.05 -3.97
C PRO A 220 21.87 26.36 -3.60
N GLU A 221 22.14 27.29 -4.53
CA GLU A 221 22.88 28.54 -4.30
C GLU A 221 22.05 29.83 -4.47
N ALA A 222 20.71 29.75 -4.52
CA ALA A 222 19.85 30.93 -4.68
C ALA A 222 19.56 31.74 -3.40
N PHE A 223 20.22 31.46 -2.27
CA PHE A 223 20.14 32.25 -1.03
C PHE A 223 21.49 32.48 -0.35
#